data_AF-A0ABD0PTG9-F1
#
_entry.id   AF-A0ABD0PTG9-F1
#
_cell.length_a   1.000
_cell.length_b   1.000
_cell.length_c   1.000
_cell.angle_alpha   90.00
_cell.angle_beta   90.00
_cell.angle_gamma   90.00
#
_symmetry.space_group_name_H-M   'P 1'
#
loop_
_entity.id
_entity.type
_entity.pdbx_description
1 polymer ?
#
loop_
_entity_poly.entity_id
_entity_poly.type
_entity_poly.pdbx_seq_one_letter_code
_entity_poly.pdbx_strand_id
1 'polypeptide(L)' 'CRYINLRRGQMIYVFSKLKPVEGAGVFWSGSVYGERYVDQMGVIGYFPRNYINETHVFQKRTVEMPTT' A
#
# COMPACT_ATOMS: atom_id res chain seq x y z
N CYS A 1 -6.09 -12.30 -2.52
CA CYS A 1 -5.32 -11.29 -1.76
C CYS A 1 -3.82 -11.56 -1.95
N ARG A 2 -3.02 -10.57 -2.40
CA ARG A 2 -1.57 -10.72 -2.64
C ARG A 2 -0.80 -9.74 -1.76
N TYR A 3 0.16 -10.22 -1.00
CA TYR A 3 1.10 -9.37 -0.25
C TYR A 3 2.32 -9.01 -1.11
N ILE A 4 2.88 -7.83 -0.87
CA ILE A 4 4.16 -7.41 -1.46
C ILE A 4 5.24 -7.29 -0.38
N ASN A 5 6.45 -7.70 -0.73
CA ASN A 5 7.59 -7.61 0.17
C ASN A 5 8.19 -6.21 0.09
N LEU A 6 8.27 -5.52 1.23
CA LEU A 6 8.86 -4.20 1.32
C LEU A 6 10.28 -4.27 1.90
N ARG A 7 11.19 -3.48 1.34
CA ARG A 7 12.56 -3.27 1.83
C ARG A 7 12.71 -1.84 2.32
N ARG A 8 13.53 -1.64 3.34
CA ARG A 8 13.85 -0.30 3.86
C ARG A 8 14.44 0.57 2.74
N GLY A 9 14.00 1.83 2.68
CA GLY A 9 14.42 2.80 1.66
C GLY A 9 13.64 2.73 0.34
N GLN A 10 12.69 1.81 0.18
CA GLN A 10 11.80 1.80 -0.97
C GLN A 10 10.70 2.86 -0.83
N MET A 11 10.36 3.49 -1.95
CA MET A 11 9.18 4.34 -2.08
C MET A 11 8.00 3.50 -2.56
N ILE A 12 6.80 3.84 -2.13
CA ILE A 12 5.58 3.09 -2.44
C ILE A 12 4.49 4.08 -2.86
N TYR A 13 3.80 3.78 -3.95
CA TYR A 13 2.54 4.44 -4.29
C TYR A 13 1.38 3.71 -3.63
N VAL A 14 0.61 4.43 -2.83
CA VAL A 14 -0.58 3.91 -2.13
C VAL A 14 -1.82 4.18 -2.99
N PHE A 15 -2.59 3.14 -3.31
CA PHE A 15 -3.82 3.25 -4.09
C PHE A 15 -5.07 3.21 -3.21
N SER A 16 -5.13 2.30 -2.25
CA SER A 16 -6.28 2.19 -1.35
C SER A 16 -5.87 1.90 0.10
N LYS A 17 -6.68 2.39 1.03
CA LYS A 17 -6.49 2.23 2.48
C LYS A 17 -7.69 1.43 3.01
N LEU A 18 -7.48 0.17 3.40
CA LEU A 18 -8.58 -0.66 3.90
C LEU A 18 -9.08 -0.12 5.24
N LYS A 19 -10.38 -0.30 5.49
CA LYS A 19 -10.93 -0.09 6.84
C LYS A 19 -10.42 -1.21 7.75
N PRO A 20 -10.01 -0.88 8.99
CA PRO A 20 -9.70 -1.91 9.97
C PRO A 20 -10.94 -2.75 10.27
N VAL A 21 -10.73 -4.04 10.47
CA VAL A 21 -11.69 -4.95 11.08
C VAL A 21 -11.30 -5.09 12.55
N GLU A 22 -12.27 -5.20 13.47
CA GLU A 22 -11.98 -5.42 14.89
C GLU A 22 -11.02 -6.61 15.07
N GLY A 23 -9.96 -6.42 15.86
CA GLY A 23 -8.93 -7.42 16.10
C GLY A 23 -7.91 -7.63 14.97
N ALA A 24 -8.08 -6.98 13.81
CA ALA A 24 -7.16 -7.08 12.67
C ALA A 24 -6.24 -5.87 12.54
N GLY A 25 -5.07 -6.08 11.92
CA GLY A 25 -4.15 -5.01 11.57
C GLY A 25 -4.72 -4.07 10.49
N VAL A 26 -4.15 -2.87 10.38
CA VAL A 26 -4.48 -1.91 9.32
C VAL A 26 -3.63 -2.19 8.08
N PHE A 27 -4.28 -2.54 6.97
CA PHE A 27 -3.62 -2.89 5.70
C PHE A 27 -3.98 -1.94 4.57
N TRP A 28 -2.98 -1.55 3.79
CA TRP A 28 -3.14 -0.68 2.62
C TRP A 28 -2.69 -1.41 1.36
N SER A 29 -3.14 -0.96 0.20
CA SER A 29 -2.71 -1.47 -1.10
C SER A 29 -1.84 -0.44 -1.84
N GLY A 30 -0.85 -0.94 -2.56
CA GLY A 30 0.10 -0.11 -3.28
C GLY A 30 1.05 -0.92 -4.15
N SER A 31 1.98 -0.21 -4.79
CA SER A 31 3.08 -0.80 -5.56
C SER A 31 4.40 -0.12 -5.23
N VAL A 32 5.50 -0.87 -5.35
CA VAL A 32 6.85 -0.34 -5.14
C VAL A 32 7.19 0.61 -6.29
N TYR A 33 7.65 1.80 -5.94
CA TYR A 33 8.17 2.81 -6.86
C TYR A 33 9.69 2.76 -6.89
N GLY A 34 10.26 2.53 -8.09
CA GLY A 34 11.68 2.72 -8.32
C GLY A 34 12.25 1.76 -9.35
N GLU A 35 13.11 2.28 -10.23
CA GLU A 35 13.67 1.59 -11.41
C GLU A 35 14.58 0.40 -11.08
N ARG A 36 15.10 0.30 -9.84
CA ARG A 36 16.11 -0.72 -9.46
C ARG A 36 15.52 -2.07 -9.06
N TYR A 37 14.22 -2.17 -8.79
CA TYR A 37 13.55 -3.41 -8.37
C TYR A 37 12.38 -3.74 -9.31
N VAL A 38 12.73 -3.91 -10.59
CA VAL A 38 11.80 -4.06 -11.72
C VAL A 38 10.80 -5.21 -11.52
N ASP A 39 11.22 -6.31 -10.87
CA ASP A 39 10.39 -7.50 -10.65
C ASP A 39 9.12 -7.23 -9.82
N GLN A 40 9.09 -6.14 -9.06
CA GLN A 40 7.94 -5.72 -8.25
C GLN A 40 7.34 -4.38 -8.69
N MET A 41 7.96 -3.70 -9.66
CA MET A 41 7.36 -2.50 -10.24
C MET A 41 6.05 -2.86 -10.94
N GLY A 42 5.00 -2.09 -10.69
CA GLY A 42 3.68 -2.31 -11.29
C GLY A 42 2.86 -3.44 -10.64
N VAL A 43 3.44 -4.23 -9.74
CA VAL A 43 2.68 -5.19 -8.94
C VAL A 43 1.93 -4.46 -7.84
N ILE A 44 0.60 -4.54 -7.86
CA ILE A 44 -0.24 -4.08 -6.76
C ILE A 44 -0.39 -5.21 -5.74
N GLY A 45 -0.17 -4.89 -4.47
CA GLY A 45 -0.52 -5.77 -3.37
C GLY A 45 -0.65 -5.06 -2.04
N TYR A 46 -0.92 -5.84 -1.00
CA TYR A 46 -1.21 -5.34 0.34
C TYR A 46 0.03 -5.35 1.23
N PHE A 47 0.08 -4.41 2.17
CA PHE A 47 1.11 -4.33 3.20
C PHE A 47 0.55 -3.65 4.47
N PRO A 48 1.13 -3.94 5.65
CA PRO A 48 0.76 -3.26 6.89
C PRO A 48 1.07 -1.76 6.83
N ARG A 49 0.14 -0.91 7.29
CA ARG A 49 0.36 0.55 7.33
C ARG A 49 1.60 0.93 8.16
N ASN A 50 1.86 0.24 9.26
CA ASN A 50 2.97 0.56 10.16
C ASN A 50 4.38 0.37 9.54
N TYR A 51 4.50 -0.21 8.34
CA TYR A 51 5.79 -0.39 7.66
C TYR A 51 6.24 0.83 6.87
N ILE A 52 5.36 1.81 6.68
CA ILE A 52 5.61 2.98 5.83
C ILE A 52 5.40 4.28 6.59
N ASN A 53 6.09 5.32 6.15
CA ASN A 53 5.78 6.70 6.51
C ASN A 53 5.25 7.43 5.28
N GLU A 54 4.08 8.07 5.39
CA GLU A 54 3.48 8.79 4.27
C GLU A 54 4.09 10.18 4.15
N THR A 55 4.81 10.39 3.05
CA THR A 55 5.55 11.63 2.80
C THR A 55 4.74 12.65 1.99
N HIS A 56 3.85 12.18 1.11
CA HIS A 56 3.06 13.03 0.24
C HIS A 56 1.68 12.43 -0.03
N VAL A 57 0.65 13.30 -0.04
CA VAL A 57 -0.74 12.93 -0.32
C VAL A 57 -1.16 13.55 -1.64
N PHE A 58 -1.23 12.74 -2.71
CA PHE A 58 -1.67 13.18 -4.03
C PHE A 58 -3.18 13.46 -4.07
N GLN A 59 -3.98 12.62 -3.41
CA GLN A 59 -5.43 12.76 -3.34
C GLN A 59 -5.92 12.39 -1.94
N LYS A 60 -6.83 13.20 -1.38
CA LYS A 60 -7.51 12.89 -0.12
C LYS A 60 -8.55 11.79 -0.34
N ARG A 61 -8.85 11.01 0.71
CA ARG A 61 -9.87 9.95 0.64
C ARG A 61 -11.25 10.57 0.42
N THR A 62 -11.82 10.39 -0.78
CA THR A 62 -13.12 10.95 -1.16
C THR A 62 -14.21 9.90 -1.34
N VAL A 63 -13.84 8.63 -1.52
CA VAL A 63 -14.78 7.54 -1.82
C VAL A 63 -14.50 6.33 -0.94
N GLU A 64 -15.57 5.68 -0.51
CA GLU A 64 -15.53 4.39 0.15
C GLU A 64 -16.19 3.34 -0.75
N MET A 65 -15.54 2.19 -0.91
CA MET A 65 -16.00 1.10 -1.77
C MET A 65 -15.87 -0.24 -1.03
N PRO A 66 -16.81 -1.17 -1.22
CA PRO A 66 -16.69 -2.52 -0.68
C PRO A 66 -15.52 -3.26 -1.33
N THR A 67 -14.86 -4.13 -0.57
CA THR A 67 -13.91 -5.10 -1.10
C THR A 67 -14.68 -6.29 -1.66
N THR A 68 -14.27 -6.78 -2.84
CA THR A 68 -14.83 -8.01 -3.47
C THR A 68 -14.11 -9.26 -2.97
#